data_AF-A0A7G1NFZ0-F1
#
_entry.id   AF-A0A7G1NFZ0-F1
#
_cell.length_a   1.000
_cell.length_b   1.000
_cell.length_c   1.000
_cell.angle_alpha   90.00
_cell.angle_beta   90.00
_cell.angle_gamma   90.00
#
_symmetry.space_group_name_H-M   'P 1'
#
loop_
_entity.id
_entity.type
_entity.pdbx_description
1 polymer ?
#
loop_
_entity_poly.entity_id
_entity_poly.type
_entity_poly.pdbx_seq_one_letter_code
_entity_poly.pdbx_strand_id
1 'polypeptide(L)'
;MTNKEDNGERYFTTPVWAGFLWIFLGFAAGMILVVKAGPATGIPAGEPLSPILIAIAVGVMLAPSVLLFLASDKLAEEVRQGKLSVSSYWMTMVSIIVTAFALLGISSIGDLVSMLDAE
;
A
#
# COMPACT_ATOMS: atom_id res chain seq x y z
N MET A 1 -19.07 -42.30 -6.33
CA MET A 1 -18.48 -41.29 -5.43
C MET A 1 -17.55 -40.43 -6.29
N THR A 2 -18.09 -39.37 -6.88
CA THR A 2 -17.42 -38.55 -7.89
C THR A 2 -16.94 -37.25 -7.27
N ASN A 3 -15.64 -37.20 -7.02
CA ASN A 3 -14.74 -36.05 -7.15
C ASN A 3 -15.36 -34.67 -6.90
N LYS A 4 -15.54 -34.31 -5.62
CA LYS A 4 -15.92 -32.94 -5.19
C LYS A 4 -14.78 -32.19 -4.48
N GLU A 5 -13.61 -32.80 -4.31
CA GLU A 5 -12.54 -32.23 -3.45
C GLU A 5 -11.36 -31.62 -4.24
N ASP A 6 -11.25 -31.82 -5.56
CA ASP A 6 -10.12 -31.33 -6.36
C ASP A 6 -10.32 -29.90 -6.95
N ASN A 7 -11.35 -29.18 -6.52
CA ASN A 7 -11.63 -27.81 -7.02
C ASN A 7 -11.26 -26.70 -6.03
N GLY A 8 -10.87 -27.04 -4.80
CA GLY A 8 -10.57 -26.05 -3.74
C GLY A 8 -9.11 -25.56 -3.72
N GLU A 9 -8.16 -26.37 -4.18
CA GLU A 9 -6.73 -26.10 -3.99
C GLU A 9 -6.07 -25.30 -5.11
N ARG A 10 -6.69 -25.18 -6.29
CA ARG A 10 -6.11 -24.42 -7.41
C ARG A 10 -6.15 -22.89 -7.24
N TYR A 11 -6.84 -22.40 -6.22
CA TYR A 11 -6.85 -20.97 -5.84
C TYR A 11 -5.89 -20.66 -4.67
N PHE A 12 -5.12 -21.64 -4.20
CA PHE A 12 -4.39 -21.58 -2.92
C PHE A 12 -3.05 -20.84 -2.98
N THR A 13 -2.68 -20.26 -4.12
CA THR A 13 -1.46 -19.44 -4.23
C THR A 13 -1.82 -17.97 -4.29
N THR A 14 -1.12 -17.14 -3.50
CA THR A 14 -1.19 -15.68 -3.64
C THR A 14 -0.82 -15.32 -5.08
N PRO A 15 -1.69 -14.62 -5.81
CA PRO A 15 -1.43 -14.34 -7.22
C PRO A 15 -0.22 -13.42 -7.37
N VAL A 16 0.58 -13.66 -8.41
CA VAL A 16 1.80 -12.86 -8.71
C VAL A 16 1.49 -11.36 -8.82
N TRP A 17 0.25 -11.02 -9.22
CA TRP A 17 -0.19 -9.63 -9.34
C TRP A 17 -0.45 -8.94 -8.00
N ALA A 18 -0.61 -9.67 -6.89
CA ALA A 18 -0.88 -9.09 -5.58
C ALA A 18 0.23 -8.12 -5.13
N GLY A 19 1.49 -8.43 -5.43
CA GLY A 19 2.60 -7.53 -5.15
C GLY A 19 2.44 -6.15 -5.81
N PHE A 20 2.00 -6.11 -7.07
CA PHE A 20 1.75 -4.84 -7.77
C PHE A 20 0.60 -4.06 -7.17
N LEU A 21 -0.46 -4.74 -6.71
CA LEU A 21 -1.56 -4.09 -5.99
C LEU A 21 -1.05 -3.36 -4.74
N TRP A 22 -0.22 -4.01 -3.93
CA TRP A 22 0.29 -3.42 -2.69
C TRP A 22 1.30 -2.30 -2.95
N ILE A 23 2.14 -2.41 -3.99
CA ILE A 23 3.03 -1.32 -4.42
C ILE A 23 2.20 -0.10 -4.82
N PHE A 24 1.14 -0.29 -5.61
CA PHE A 24 0.26 0.79 -6.06
C PHE A 24 -0.43 1.48 -4.88
N LEU A 25 -0.99 0.70 -3.94
CA LEU A 25 -1.64 1.26 -2.75
C LEU A 25 -0.65 1.98 -1.84
N GLY A 26 0.57 1.46 -1.70
CA GLY A 26 1.64 2.16 -0.99
C GLY A 26 2.06 3.45 -1.67
N PHE A 27 2.08 3.48 -3.00
CA PHE A 27 2.46 4.66 -3.75
C PHE A 27 1.43 5.77 -3.57
N ALA A 28 0.14 5.42 -3.63
CA ALA A 28 -0.95 6.33 -3.30
C ALA A 28 -0.78 6.90 -1.87
N ALA A 29 -0.58 6.04 -0.87
CA ALA A 29 -0.35 6.47 0.51
C ALA A 29 0.86 7.41 0.66
N GLY A 30 1.95 7.13 -0.06
CA GLY A 30 3.15 7.98 -0.10
C GLY A 30 2.90 9.35 -0.75
N MET A 31 2.15 9.40 -1.84
CA MET A 31 1.72 10.67 -2.47
C MET A 31 0.92 11.52 -1.49
N ILE A 32 -0.04 10.91 -0.79
CA ILE A 32 -0.86 11.60 0.21
C ILE A 32 0.01 12.14 1.36
N LEU A 33 0.99 11.35 1.83
CA LEU A 33 1.95 11.80 2.84
C LEU A 33 2.74 13.03 2.38
N VAL A 34 3.26 13.02 1.16
CA VAL A 34 4.03 14.15 0.60
C VAL A 34 3.14 15.40 0.49
N VAL A 35 1.92 15.26 -0.04
CA VAL A 35 0.97 16.37 -0.17
C VAL A 35 0.62 16.95 1.20
N LYS A 36 0.35 16.11 2.21
CA LYS A 36 0.04 16.57 3.57
C LYS A 36 1.25 17.15 4.32
N ALA A 37 2.44 16.63 4.07
CA ALA A 37 3.67 17.11 4.67
C ALA A 37 4.15 18.43 4.04
N GLY A 38 3.81 18.70 2.77
CA GLY A 38 4.22 19.90 2.04
C GLY A 38 3.97 21.21 2.80
N PRO A 39 2.72 21.50 3.23
CA PRO A 39 2.41 22.70 4.02
C PRO A 39 3.17 22.79 5.35
N ALA A 40 3.55 21.66 5.95
CA ALA A 40 4.28 21.61 7.22
C ALA A 40 5.77 21.94 7.08
N THR A 41 6.32 21.93 5.85
CA THR A 41 7.74 22.25 5.62
C THR A 41 8.07 23.73 5.72
N GLY A 42 7.07 24.62 5.69
CA GLY A 42 7.26 26.07 5.81
C GLY A 42 8.05 26.70 4.66
N ILE A 43 8.26 25.99 3.56
CA ILE A 43 9.03 26.45 2.40
C ILE A 43 8.14 27.39 1.57
N PRO A 44 8.56 28.65 1.31
CA PRO A 44 7.83 29.56 0.46
C PRO A 44 7.65 28.97 -0.94
N ALA A 45 6.43 29.06 -1.49
CA ALA A 45 6.17 28.63 -2.86
C ALA A 45 7.07 29.42 -3.83
N GLY A 46 7.90 28.71 -4.59
CA GLY A 46 8.81 29.30 -5.58
C GLY A 46 10.30 29.31 -5.19
N GLU A 47 10.66 28.93 -3.96
CA GLU A 47 12.07 28.67 -3.63
C GLU A 47 12.53 27.29 -4.15
N PRO A 48 13.77 27.18 -4.64
CA PRO A 48 14.33 25.90 -5.07
C PRO A 48 14.42 24.94 -3.87
N LEU A 49 13.76 23.79 -3.99
CA LEU A 49 13.86 22.72 -3.00
C LEU A 49 15.32 22.25 -2.87
N SER A 50 15.82 22.20 -1.63
CA SER A 50 17.12 21.59 -1.36
C SER A 50 17.14 20.14 -1.86
N PRO A 51 18.24 19.66 -2.46
CA PRO A 51 18.37 18.26 -2.88
C PRO A 51 18.07 17.25 -1.76
N ILE A 52 18.36 17.61 -0.52
CA ILE A 52 18.05 16.79 0.67
C ILE A 52 16.53 16.68 0.88
N LEU A 53 15.79 17.76 0.70
CA LEU A 53 14.33 17.76 0.83
C LEU A 53 13.67 16.95 -0.28
N ILE A 54 14.21 17.02 -1.51
CA ILE A 54 13.77 16.17 -2.62
C ILE A 54 14.01 14.70 -2.28
N ALA A 55 15.19 14.36 -1.77
CA ALA A 55 15.50 12.98 -1.39
C ALA A 55 14.58 12.47 -0.26
N ILE A 56 14.28 13.31 0.74
CA ILE A 56 13.33 12.98 1.81
C ILE A 56 11.93 12.80 1.23
N ALA A 57 11.45 13.69 0.37
CA ALA A 57 10.12 13.59 -0.24
C ALA A 57 9.98 12.31 -1.07
N VAL A 58 10.98 11.97 -1.90
CA VAL A 58 11.01 10.71 -2.65
C VAL A 58 11.04 9.51 -1.72
N GLY A 59 11.83 9.57 -0.64
CA GLY A 59 11.88 8.53 0.38
C GLY A 59 10.52 8.30 1.05
N VAL A 60 9.86 9.37 1.49
CA VAL A 60 8.52 9.33 2.10
C VAL A 60 7.48 8.82 1.10
N MET A 61 7.59 9.19 -0.18
CA MET A 61 6.70 8.73 -1.24
C MET A 61 6.84 7.22 -1.49
N LEU A 62 8.06 6.69 -1.53
CA LEU A 62 8.32 5.29 -1.90
C LEU A 62 8.32 4.33 -0.71
N ALA A 63 8.58 4.82 0.51
CA ALA A 63 8.68 3.98 1.70
C ALA A 63 7.44 3.10 1.94
N PRO A 64 6.19 3.61 1.82
CA PRO A 64 5.02 2.75 2.03
C PRO A 64 4.90 1.64 0.97
N SER A 65 5.23 1.91 -0.29
CA SER A 65 5.26 0.87 -1.35
C SER A 65 6.25 -0.24 -1.03
N VAL A 66 7.45 0.12 -0.60
CA VAL A 66 8.50 -0.86 -0.24
C VAL A 66 8.05 -1.68 0.97
N LEU A 67 7.53 -1.04 2.01
CA LEU A 67 7.06 -1.73 3.22
C LEU A 67 5.92 -2.70 2.93
N LEU A 68 4.94 -2.29 2.13
CA LEU A 68 3.81 -3.14 1.77
C LEU A 68 4.21 -4.30 0.86
N PHE A 69 5.15 -4.07 -0.08
CA PHE A 69 5.73 -5.14 -0.88
C PHE A 69 6.44 -6.19 0.00
N LEU A 70 7.31 -5.74 0.90
CA LEU A 70 8.05 -6.64 1.80
C LEU A 70 7.11 -7.41 2.74
N ALA A 71 6.09 -6.73 3.28
CA ALA A 71 5.07 -7.38 4.12
C ALA A 71 4.31 -8.45 3.32
N SER A 72 3.88 -8.11 2.10
CA SER A 72 3.21 -9.05 1.21
C SER A 72 4.10 -10.24 0.86
N ASP A 73 5.35 -10.01 0.48
CA ASP A 73 6.27 -11.08 0.07
C ASP A 73 6.52 -12.06 1.23
N LYS A 74 6.76 -11.52 2.43
CA LYS A 74 6.92 -12.33 3.64
C LYS A 74 5.68 -13.16 3.96
N LEU A 75 4.49 -12.57 3.93
CA LEU A 75 3.24 -13.29 4.20
C LEU A 75 2.91 -14.31 3.09
N ALA A 76 3.21 -14.00 1.83
CA ALA A 76 3.05 -14.92 0.72
C ALA A 76 3.97 -16.14 0.87
N GLU A 77 5.20 -15.93 1.34
CA GLU A 77 6.12 -17.02 1.66
C GLU A 77 5.59 -17.91 2.80
N GLU A 78 5.01 -17.33 3.85
CA GLU A 78 4.35 -18.10 4.91
C GLU A 78 3.13 -18.90 4.43
N VAL A 79 2.37 -18.38 3.45
CA VAL A 79 1.30 -19.12 2.78
C VAL A 79 1.86 -20.28 1.97
N ARG A 80 2.93 -20.09 1.20
CA ARG A 80 3.59 -21.16 0.44
C ARG A 80 4.14 -22.26 1.33
N GLN A 81 4.61 -21.90 2.52
CA GLN A 81 5.08 -22.85 3.54
C GLN A 81 3.94 -23.55 4.30
N GLY A 82 2.67 -23.23 3.99
CA GLY A 82 1.50 -23.80 4.68
C GLY A 82 1.33 -23.32 6.13
N LYS A 83 2.05 -22.28 6.55
CA LYS A 83 1.97 -21.70 7.90
C LYS A 83 0.81 -20.74 8.06
N LEU A 84 0.40 -20.10 6.95
CA LEU A 84 -0.74 -19.20 6.88
C LEU A 84 -1.71 -19.64 5.79
N SER A 85 -2.99 -19.38 6.02
CA SER A 85 -3.99 -19.49 4.96
C SER A 85 -3.95 -18.27 4.04
N VAL A 86 -4.33 -18.42 2.77
CA VAL A 86 -4.50 -17.30 1.82
C VAL A 86 -5.49 -16.27 2.36
N SER A 87 -6.54 -16.70 3.06
CA SER A 87 -7.51 -15.81 3.70
C SER A 87 -6.85 -14.92 4.76
N SER A 88 -5.97 -15.51 5.59
CA SER A 88 -5.21 -14.77 6.60
C SER A 88 -4.26 -13.74 5.98
N TYR A 89 -3.63 -14.08 4.85
CA TYR A 89 -2.81 -13.14 4.06
C TYR A 89 -3.63 -11.91 3.64
N TRP A 90 -4.77 -12.11 2.98
CA TRP A 90 -5.59 -11.01 2.47
C TRP A 90 -6.16 -10.16 3.61
N MET A 91 -6.66 -10.80 4.68
CA MET A 91 -7.17 -10.06 5.84
C MET A 91 -6.09 -9.19 6.48
N THR A 92 -4.87 -9.70 6.63
CA THR A 92 -3.76 -8.95 7.22
C THR A 92 -3.38 -7.76 6.34
N MET A 93 -3.15 -7.98 5.05
CA MET A 93 -2.76 -6.92 4.12
C MET A 93 -3.83 -5.84 3.99
N VAL A 94 -5.10 -6.22 3.87
CA VAL A 94 -6.22 -5.26 3.83
C VAL A 94 -6.31 -4.48 5.14
N SER A 95 -6.13 -5.12 6.29
CA SER A 95 -6.17 -4.43 7.60
C SER A 95 -5.06 -3.39 7.73
N ILE A 96 -3.84 -3.71 7.26
CA ILE A 96 -2.72 -2.76 7.23
C ILE A 96 -3.08 -1.55 6.38
N ILE A 97 -3.59 -1.77 5.17
CA ILE A 97 -3.99 -0.71 4.25
C ILE A 97 -5.10 0.16 4.83
N VAL A 98 -6.20 -0.45 5.30
CA VAL A 98 -7.32 0.30 5.87
C VAL A 98 -6.86 1.16 7.05
N THR A 99 -6.02 0.61 7.91
CA THR A 99 -5.44 1.36 9.05
C THR A 99 -4.56 2.50 8.57
N ALA A 100 -3.68 2.27 7.59
CA ALA A 100 -2.80 3.30 7.05
C ALA A 100 -3.59 4.45 6.41
N PHE A 101 -4.58 4.15 5.57
CA PHE A 101 -5.42 5.16 4.93
C PHE A 101 -6.29 5.92 5.95
N ALA A 102 -6.83 5.23 6.97
CA ALA A 102 -7.56 5.88 8.06
C ALA A 102 -6.66 6.87 8.84
N LEU A 103 -5.41 6.51 9.14
CA LEU A 103 -4.44 7.40 9.77
C LEU A 103 -4.06 8.59 8.88
N LEU A 104 -4.04 8.38 7.56
CA LEU A 104 -3.90 9.45 6.58
C LEU A 104 -5.18 10.28 6.42
N GLY A 105 -6.22 10.05 7.22
CA GLY A 105 -7.47 10.81 7.17
C GLY A 105 -8.26 10.58 5.89
N ILE A 106 -8.05 9.45 5.22
CA ILE A 106 -8.87 9.01 4.08
C ILE A 106 -9.91 8.08 4.65
N SER A 107 -11.09 8.66 4.87
CA SER A 107 -12.25 7.97 5.41
C SER A 107 -13.20 7.51 4.29
N SER A 108 -13.08 8.09 3.09
CA SER A 108 -13.90 7.75 1.92
C SER A 108 -13.15 7.87 0.59
N ILE A 109 -13.69 7.23 -0.45
CA ILE A 109 -13.25 7.45 -1.85
C ILE A 109 -13.44 8.92 -2.27
N GLY A 110 -14.44 9.60 -1.68
CA GLY A 110 -14.65 11.04 -1.90
C GLY A 110 -13.46 11.89 -1.48
N ASP A 111 -12.78 11.50 -0.40
CA ASP A 111 -11.58 12.21 0.08
C ASP A 111 -10.44 12.09 -0.95
N LEU A 112 -10.29 10.92 -1.58
CA LEU A 112 -9.29 10.70 -2.64
C LEU A 112 -9.59 11.52 -3.89
N VAL A 113 -10.86 11.58 -4.32
CA VAL A 113 -11.27 12.36 -5.50
C VAL A 113 -11.11 13.86 -5.23
N SER A 114 -11.50 14.34 -4.05
CA SER A 114 -11.33 15.75 -3.68
C SER A 114 -9.87 16.21 -3.61
N MET A 115 -8.92 15.30 -3.34
CA MET A 115 -7.49 15.59 -3.40
C MET A 115 -6.97 15.63 -4.85
N LEU A 116 -7.61 14.93 -5.77
CA LEU A 116 -7.26 14.93 -7.19
C LEU A 116 -7.84 16.15 -7.93
N ASP A 117 -9.02 16.60 -7.50
CA ASP A 117 -9.71 17.78 -8.05
C ASP A 117 -9.21 19.12 -7.45
N ALA A 118 -8.30 19.08 -6.48
CA ALA A 118 -7.64 20.26 -5.95
C ALA A 118 -6.53 20.73 -6.91
N GLU A 119 -6.93 21.23 -8.08
CA GLU A 119 -6.16 22.20 -8.89
C GLU A 119 -6.40 23.64 -8.41
#